data_AF-A0A504YCE6-F1
#
_entry.id   AF-A0A504YCE6-F1
#
_cell.length_a   1.000
_cell.length_b   1.000
_cell.length_c   1.000
_cell.angle_alpha   90.00
_cell.angle_beta   90.00
_cell.angle_gamma   90.00
#
_symmetry.space_group_name_H-M   'P 1'
#
loop_
_entity.id
_entity.type
_entity.pdbx_description
1 polymer ?
#
loop_
_entity_poly.entity_id
_entity_poly.type
_entity_poly.pdbx_seq_one_letter_code
_entity_poly.pdbx_strand_id
1 'polypeptide(L)' 'MMMSYICLVVLLNFYSISALTMEEALTDPEKYIRYDTESYSQIKHMLLSSAITYGILIGSVLGTHLIVCMTKPQGSGSRH' A
#
# COMPACT_ATOMS: atom_id res chain seq x y z
N MET A 1 -1.59 8.16 -20.71
CA MET A 1 -2.63 9.20 -20.49
C MET A 1 -3.78 8.69 -19.61
N MET A 2 -4.38 7.52 -19.89
CA MET A 2 -5.53 7.00 -19.13
C MET A 2 -5.25 6.76 -17.63
N MET A 3 -4.10 6.19 -17.26
CA MET A 3 -3.73 5.96 -15.85
C MET A 3 -3.51 7.25 -15.05
N SER A 4 -3.01 8.32 -15.69
CA SER A 4 -2.79 9.60 -15.02
C SER A 4 -4.12 10.30 -14.71
N TYR A 5 -5.12 10.17 -15.60
CA TYR A 5 -6.46 10.72 -15.39
C TYR A 5 -7.19 9.98 -14.25
N ILE A 6 -7.07 8.65 -14.21
CA ILE A 6 -7.65 7.84 -13.13
C ILE A 6 -7.04 8.23 -11.78
N CYS A 7 -5.72 8.40 -11.69
CA CYS A 7 -5.08 8.89 -10.47
C CYS A 7 -5.58 10.28 -10.05
N LEU A 8 -5.70 11.22 -10.99
CA LEU A 8 -6.21 12.57 -10.69
C LEU A 8 -7.63 12.54 -10.14
N VAL A 9 -8.52 11.73 -10.74
CA VAL A 9 -9.90 11.58 -10.28
C VAL A 9 -9.96 10.94 -8.89
N VAL A 10 -9.17 9.90 -8.62
CA VAL A 10 -9.10 9.25 -7.30
C VAL A 10 -8.59 10.23 -6.25
N LEU A 11 -7.54 11.00 -6.54
CA LEU A 11 -7.00 12.01 -5.64
C LEU A 11 -8.03 13.11 -5.35
N LEU A 12 -8.71 13.64 -6.38
CA LEU A 12 -9.71 14.69 -6.19
C LEU A 12 -10.86 14.24 -5.29
N ASN A 13 -11.38 13.03 -5.53
CA ASN A 13 -12.46 12.46 -4.70
C ASN A 13 -11.99 12.24 -3.27
N PHE A 14 -10.76 11.74 -3.09
CA PHE A 14 -10.18 11.56 -1.77
C PHE A 14 -10.05 12.88 -1.00
N TYR A 15 -9.60 13.95 -1.66
CA TYR A 15 -9.51 15.29 -1.07
C TYR A 15 -10.88 15.88 -0.72
N SER A 16 -11.88 15.75 -1.60
CA SER A 16 -13.23 16.26 -1.34
C SER A 16 -13.92 15.54 -0.19
N ILE A 17 -13.80 14.20 -0.12
CA ILE A 17 -14.34 13.42 1.00
C ILE A 17 -13.63 13.78 2.30
N SER A 18 -12.31 13.95 2.27
CA SER A 18 -11.52 14.35 3.44
C SER A 18 -11.92 15.75 3.94
N ALA A 19 -12.19 16.70 3.03
CA ALA A 19 -12.62 18.05 3.40
C ALA A 19 -13.99 18.07 4.08
N LEU A 20 -14.98 17.38 3.50
CA LEU A 20 -16.32 17.26 4.08
C LEU A 20 -16.30 16.55 5.44
N THR A 21 -15.52 15.46 5.54
CA THR A 21 -15.34 14.73 6.80
C THR A 21 -14.66 15.59 7.86
N MET A 22 -13.74 16.49 7.47
CA MET A 22 -13.07 17.41 8.38
C MET A 22 -14.01 18.50 8.91
N GLU A 23 -14.86 19.08 8.05
CA GLU A 23 -15.89 20.04 8.46
C GLU A 23 -16.91 19.41 9.43
N GLU A 24 -17.33 18.17 9.15
CA GLU A 24 -18.22 17.43 10.05
C GLU A 24 -17.53 17.03 11.37
N ALA A 25 -16.26 16.63 11.34
CA ALA A 25 -15.48 16.29 12.54
C ALA A 25 -15.19 17.49 13.45
N LEU A 26 -15.20 18.71 12.92
CA LEU A 26 -15.13 19.95 13.71
C LEU A 26 -16.46 20.27 14.40
N THR A 27 -17.58 19.90 13.77
CA THR A 27 -18.94 20.20 14.25
C THR A 27 -19.43 19.16 15.25
N ASP A 28 -19.08 17.88 15.07
CA ASP A 28 -19.46 16.78 15.96
C ASP A 28 -18.25 15.89 16.30
N PRO A 29 -17.55 16.17 17.41
CA PRO A 29 -16.28 15.54 17.72
C PRO A 29 -16.38 14.14 18.33
N GLU A 30 -17.58 13.69 18.74
CA GLU A 30 -17.79 12.35 19.29
C GLU A 30 -18.11 11.32 18.20
N LYS A 31 -18.61 11.78 17.04
CA LYS A 31 -19.01 10.93 15.91
C LYS A 31 -17.83 10.43 15.07
N TYR A 32 -16.73 11.17 15.03
CA TYR A 32 -15.57 10.86 14.20
C TYR A 32 -14.35 10.52 15.05
N ILE A 33 -13.69 9.41 14.72
CA ILE A 33 -12.37 9.06 15.27
C ILE A 33 -11.42 10.17 14.82
N ARG A 34 -11.14 11.11 15.72
CA ARG A 34 -10.18 12.18 15.47
C ARG A 34 -8.84 11.51 15.13
N TYR A 35 -8.18 12.00 14.08
CA TYR A 35 -6.78 11.66 13.86
C TYR A 35 -6.05 11.98 15.15
N ASP A 36 -5.39 10.97 15.71
CA ASP A 36 -4.53 11.16 16.87
C ASP A 36 -3.52 12.26 16.46
N THR A 37 -3.63 13.43 17.08
CA THR A 37 -2.72 14.56 16.84
C THR A 37 -1.39 14.29 17.54
N GLU A 38 -0.97 13.03 17.56
CA GLU A 38 0.30 12.59 18.08
C GLU A 38 1.39 13.24 17.23
N SER A 39 2.45 13.68 17.89
CA SER A 39 3.55 14.38 17.23
C SER A 39 4.14 13.50 16.13
N TYR A 40 4.42 14.07 14.95
CA TYR A 40 5.04 13.36 13.84
C TYR A 40 6.31 12.63 14.31
N SER A 41 6.24 11.31 14.40
CA SER A 41 7.34 10.48 14.88
C SER A 41 8.11 9.90 13.71
N GLN A 42 9.27 10.50 13.43
CA GLN A 42 10.17 10.08 12.35
C GLN A 42 10.50 8.59 12.41
N ILE A 43 10.62 8.01 13.61
CA ILE A 43 10.92 6.60 13.83
C ILE A 43 9.74 5.73 13.39
N LYS A 44 8.50 6.06 13.76
CA LYS A 44 7.30 5.32 13.35
C LYS A 44 7.16 5.30 11.82
N HIS A 45 7.38 6.44 11.17
CA HIS A 45 7.34 6.54 9.71
C HIS A 45 8.48 5.79 9.01
N MET A 46 9.70 5.86 9.55
CA MET A 46 10.85 5.11 9.04
C MET A 46 10.61 3.59 9.14
N LEU A 47 10.07 3.12 10.27
CA LEU A 47 9.76 1.71 10.48
C LEU A 47 8.65 1.22 9.55
N LEU A 48 7.60 2.03 9.36
CA LEU A 48 6.51 1.68 8.44
C LEU A 48 7.00 1.62 6.99
N SER A 49 7.79 2.60 6.57
CA SER A 49 8.39 2.65 5.24
C SER A 49 9.34 1.47 4.98
N SER A 50 10.19 1.13 5.96
CA SER A 50 11.09 -0.01 5.84
C SER A 50 10.30 -1.32 5.79
N ALA A 51 9.29 -1.51 6.64
CA ALA A 51 8.44 -2.70 6.63
C ALA A 51 7.75 -2.92 5.28
N ILE A 52 7.19 -1.85 4.68
CA ILE A 52 6.58 -1.92 3.35
C ILE A 52 7.63 -2.29 2.29
N THR A 53 8.79 -1.64 2.32
CA THR A 53 9.86 -1.86 1.34
C THR A 53 10.39 -3.30 1.40
N TYR A 54 10.68 -3.81 2.60
CA TYR A 54 11.12 -5.18 2.80
C TYR A 54 10.03 -6.19 2.46
N GLY A 55 8.77 -5.91 2.80
CA GLY A 55 7.62 -6.76 2.45
C GLY A 55 7.47 -6.94 0.94
N ILE A 56 7.55 -5.84 0.17
CA ILE A 56 7.49 -5.89 -1.30
C ILE A 56 8.69 -6.64 -1.87
N LEU A 57 9.89 -6.38 -1.36
CA LEU A 57 11.11 -7.04 -1.83
C LEU A 57 11.05 -8.55 -1.61
N ILE A 58 10.71 -8.98 -0.39
CA ILE A 58 10.59 -10.40 -0.02
C ILE A 58 9.47 -11.06 -0.84
N GLY A 59 8.30 -10.43 -0.93
CA GLY A 59 7.18 -10.94 -1.72
C GLY A 59 7.54 -11.10 -3.20
N SER A 60 8.29 -10.16 -3.77
CA SER A 60 8.75 -10.22 -5.16
C SER A 60 9.77 -11.35 -5.37
N VAL A 61 10.75 -11.50 -4.48
CA VAL A 61 11.76 -12.57 -4.58
C VAL A 61 11.12 -13.95 -4.41
N LEU A 62 10.27 -14.13 -3.39
CA LEU A 62 9.58 -15.40 -3.17
C LEU A 62 8.58 -15.71 -4.30
N GLY A 63 7.84 -14.70 -4.77
CA GLY A 63 6.89 -14.84 -5.87
C GLY A 63 7.59 -15.23 -7.17
N THR A 64 8.68 -14.55 -7.53
CA THR A 64 9.48 -14.91 -8.71
C THR A 64 10.10 -16.30 -8.57
N HIS A 65 10.65 -16.65 -7.41
CA HIS A 65 11.19 -17.98 -7.17
C HIS A 65 10.12 -19.08 -7.29
N LEU A 66 8.92 -18.85 -6.74
CA LEU A 66 7.80 -19.78 -6.84
C LEU A 66 7.35 -19.94 -8.30
N ILE A 67 7.21 -18.85 -9.05
CA ILE A 67 6.88 -18.89 -10.47
C ILE A 67 7.94 -19.68 -11.24
N VAL A 68 9.23 -19.44 -10.99
CA VAL A 68 10.33 -20.17 -11.63
C VAL A 68 10.28 -21.67 -11.28
N CYS A 69 10.05 -22.02 -10.01
CA CYS A 69 9.90 -23.42 -9.60
C CYS A 69 8.71 -24.11 -10.27
N MET A 70 7.59 -23.40 -10.44
CA MET A 70 6.37 -23.94 -11.06
C MET A 70 6.45 -24.01 -12.58
N THR A 71 7.17 -23.08 -13.21
CA THR A 71 7.33 -23.02 -14.68
C THR A 71 8.51 -23.84 -15.18
N LYS A 72 9.38 -24.32 -14.28
CA LYS A 72 10.44 -25.27 -14.63
C LYS A 72 9.78 -26.58 -15.08
N PRO A 73 9.95 -27.00 -16.34
CA PRO A 73 9.33 -28.24 -16.81
C PRO A 73 9.87 -29.42 -16.01
N GLN A 74 8.98 -30.25 -15.46
CA GLN A 74 9.30 -31.60 -14.99
C GLN A 74 9.65 -32.45 -16.21
N GLY A 75 10.89 -32.29 -16.70
CA GLY A 75 11.32 -32.85 -17.97
C GLY A 75 12.84 -32.99 -18.04
N SER A 76 13.47 -33.43 -16.96
CA SER A 76 14.76 -34.10 -17.03
C SER A 76 14.65 -35.44 -16.31
N GLY A 77 13.75 -36.28 -16.83
CA GLY A 77 13.89 -37.71 -16.64
C GLY A 77 15.21 -38.16 -17.23
N SER A 78 16.01 -38.82 -16.38
CA SER A 78 16.94 -39.90 -16.71
C SER A 78 17.22 -40.09 -18.21
N ARG A 79 18.44 -39.75 -18.65
CA ARG A 79 19.13 -40.47 -19.72
C ARG A 79 20.63 -40.21 -19.70
N HIS A 80 21.35 -41.33 -19.60
CA HIS A 80 22.80 -41.58 -19.59
C HIS A 80 23.53 -41.40 -18.26
#